data_AF-A0A9W7I657-F1
#
_entry.id   AF-A0A9W7I657-F1
#
_cell.length_a   1.000
_cell.length_b   1.000
_cell.length_c   1.000
_cell.angle_alpha   90.00
_cell.angle_beta   90.00
_cell.angle_gamma   90.00
#
_symmetry.space_group_name_H-M   'P 1'
#
loop_
_entity.id
_entity.type
_entity.pdbx_description
1 polymer ?
#
loop_
_entity_poly.entity_id
_entity_poly.type
_entity_poly.pdbx_seq_one_letter_code
_entity_poly.pdbx_strand_id
1 'polypeptide(L)'
;MSVLINGSPTRIFHISRGLRQGCPLSPLLFNLVAEVLSSLFREAVAKGFLCGFKCQDSSIEISHLQFADDLLVFCGKSETQIRNCIRILRGFELVSGLSLNLRKSKLIGLNVEQSKVDRWASLLHCKSEKLPSSYLGLPLGNLKNFAAIWDPIVEKFKSKFAGWKTKLLSFGGRITLIKSVLSSLPLYFISLFPMPNSVSLKLSKLIVNFLWGSLEKRSIHWIKWETLCLPKEAGGLGLMDFDNMSEALRSKWLWRYGSEPNALWRKFVAALYEQDSSSMLPENLKTTNKSWVWRGIIRPLTNKDSVFSRNIHFSVGNGKRIKFWSETWIGNTPLKELFPRMYALAVNKSGVIAEFGHFEDGIWLWKIEFRRRTFDWENEVREAFFDLISSGKLCQDISDNVRWKANSNGIFSVKSFCSAAIGDMMIRDDFWKLVWVKAAPLMSKRLYGNLHTEEFLPGLNWLKEAVSKINILPVRFAVKNLKQFLTFSAIVL
;
A
#
# COMPACT_ATOMS: atom_id res chain seq x y z
N MET A 1 -26.95 14.46 23.05
CA MET A 1 -26.93 12.98 23.00
C MET A 1 -27.77 12.47 24.16
N SER A 2 -28.32 11.26 24.05
CA SER A 2 -28.91 10.51 25.17
C SER A 2 -28.28 9.11 25.19
N VAL A 3 -28.12 8.52 26.37
CA VAL A 3 -27.68 7.13 26.52
C VAL A 3 -28.91 6.26 26.73
N LEU A 4 -28.99 5.12 26.06
CA LEU A 4 -30.04 4.13 26.32
C LEU A 4 -29.66 3.32 27.55
N ILE A 5 -30.51 3.34 28.57
CA ILE A 5 -30.42 2.44 29.72
C ILE A 5 -31.63 1.52 29.64
N ASN A 6 -31.40 0.21 29.52
CA ASN A 6 -32.44 -0.82 29.35
C ASN A 6 -33.42 -0.50 28.21
N GLY A 7 -32.91 -0.01 27.08
CA GLY A 7 -33.71 0.34 25.90
C GLY A 7 -34.48 1.67 25.99
N SER A 8 -34.44 2.35 27.14
CA SER A 8 -35.08 3.66 27.33
C SER A 8 -34.07 4.80 27.28
N PRO A 9 -34.33 5.89 26.53
CA PRO A 9 -33.43 7.03 26.44
C PRO A 9 -33.40 7.82 27.76
N THR A 10 -32.20 8.06 28.27
CA THR A 10 -31.97 8.99 29.38
C THR A 10 -32.19 10.44 28.94
N ARG A 11 -32.18 11.37 29.91
CA ARG A 11 -32.22 12.81 29.64
C ARG A 11 -31.10 13.21 28.67
N ILE A 12 -31.45 14.10 27.76
CA ILE A 12 -30.52 14.62 26.75
C ILE A 12 -29.45 15.44 27.49
N PHE A 13 -28.18 15.13 27.23
CA PHE A 13 -27.05 15.92 27.68
C PHE A 13 -26.28 16.48 26.47
N HIS A 14 -25.71 17.67 26.67
CA HIS A 14 -24.87 18.33 25.68
C HIS A 14 -23.43 17.83 25.80
N ILE A 15 -22.83 17.48 24.67
CA ILE A 15 -21.42 17.12 24.62
C ILE A 15 -20.64 18.42 24.55
N SER A 16 -19.97 18.76 25.66
CA SER A 16 -19.10 19.93 25.71
C SER A 16 -17.74 19.68 25.07
N ARG A 17 -17.33 18.40 24.96
CA ARG A 17 -15.98 17.99 24.55
C ARG A 17 -15.99 16.69 23.75
N GLY A 18 -15.19 16.66 22.70
CA GLY A 18 -14.90 15.47 21.90
C GLY A 18 -15.81 15.27 20.69
N LEU A 19 -15.25 14.58 19.70
CA LEU A 19 -15.94 14.25 18.45
C LEU A 19 -16.65 12.90 18.56
N ARG A 20 -17.84 12.79 17.96
CA ARG A 20 -18.64 11.56 17.95
C ARG A 20 -17.92 10.46 17.17
N GLN A 21 -17.62 9.34 17.81
CA GLN A 21 -17.15 8.13 17.11
C GLN A 21 -18.23 7.60 16.16
N GLY A 22 -17.82 7.21 14.97
CA GLY A 22 -18.74 6.81 13.89
C GLY A 22 -19.35 7.98 13.11
N CYS A 23 -19.08 9.24 13.47
CA CYS A 23 -19.43 10.37 12.61
C CYS A 23 -18.40 10.47 11.47
N PRO A 24 -18.83 10.55 10.18
CA PRO A 24 -17.93 10.61 9.04
C PRO A 24 -16.98 11.82 9.03
N LEU A 25 -17.34 12.93 9.69
CA LEU A 25 -16.54 14.15 9.73
C LEU A 25 -15.45 14.13 10.81
N SER A 26 -15.63 13.34 11.87
CA SER A 26 -14.72 13.31 13.03
C SER A 26 -13.26 13.00 12.66
N PRO A 27 -12.94 12.03 11.78
CA PRO A 27 -11.56 11.75 11.41
C PRO A 27 -10.87 12.92 10.71
N LEU A 28 -11.59 13.65 9.85
CA LEU A 28 -11.04 14.81 9.15
C LEU A 28 -10.71 15.94 10.12
N LEU A 29 -11.63 16.24 11.04
CA LEU A 29 -11.42 17.26 12.08
C LEU A 29 -10.23 16.91 12.98
N PHE A 30 -10.08 15.63 13.32
CA PHE A 30 -8.92 15.16 14.06
C PHE A 30 -7.62 15.39 13.27
N ASN A 31 -7.60 15.07 11.97
CA ASN A 31 -6.42 15.29 11.12
C ASN A 31 -6.04 16.77 11.02
N LEU A 32 -7.01 17.69 11.00
CA LEU A 32 -6.72 19.14 11.01
C LEU A 32 -6.00 19.58 12.28
N VAL A 33 -6.37 19.03 13.44
CA VAL A 33 -5.69 19.32 14.71
C VAL A 33 -4.32 18.64 14.77
N ALA A 34 -4.21 17.41 14.26
CA ALA A 34 -2.95 16.68 14.15
C ALA A 34 -1.93 17.39 13.23
N GLU A 35 -2.38 18.06 12.16
CA GLU A 35 -1.51 18.85 11.27
C GLU A 35 -0.77 19.98 12.02
N VAL A 36 -1.40 20.55 13.05
CA VAL A 36 -0.75 21.55 13.92
C VAL A 36 0.44 20.92 14.65
N LEU A 37 0.29 19.71 15.18
CA LEU A 37 1.40 18.98 15.81
C LEU A 37 2.51 18.67 14.79
N SER A 38 2.14 18.23 13.59
CA SER A 38 3.09 17.99 12.51
C SER A 38 3.88 19.26 12.12
N SER A 39 3.20 20.41 12.08
CA SER A 39 3.82 21.72 11.83
C SER A 39 4.81 22.09 12.95
N LEU A 40 4.46 21.88 14.22
CA LEU A 40 5.36 22.13 15.35
C LEU A 40 6.66 21.30 15.26
N PHE A 41 6.57 20.03 14.88
CA PHE A 41 7.76 19.20 14.67
C PHE A 41 8.62 19.66 13.49
N ARG A 42 8.00 20.06 12.37
CA ARG A 42 8.74 20.60 11.21
C ARG A 42 9.47 21.89 11.58
N GLU A 43 8.82 22.78 12.30
CA GLU A 43 9.41 24.05 12.76
C GLU A 43 10.56 23.82 13.76
N ALA A 44 10.40 22.85 14.67
CA ALA A 44 11.46 22.49 15.60
C ALA A 44 12.71 21.94 14.90
N VAL A 45 12.53 21.19 13.82
CA VAL A 45 13.64 20.71 12.98
C VAL A 45 14.27 21.86 12.20
N ALA A 46 13.47 22.74 11.59
CA ALA A 46 13.97 23.91 10.87
C ALA A 46 14.82 24.83 11.76
N LYS A 47 14.46 24.96 13.04
CA LYS A 47 15.21 25.73 14.05
C LYS A 47 16.36 24.95 14.72
N GLY A 48 16.59 23.70 14.35
CA GLY A 48 17.66 22.86 14.92
C GLY A 48 17.41 22.36 16.34
N PHE A 49 16.19 22.48 16.88
CA PHE A 49 15.84 21.95 18.20
C PHE A 49 15.67 20.42 18.22
N LEU A 50 15.36 19.85 17.06
CA LEU A 50 15.25 18.42 16.83
C LEU A 50 16.00 18.03 15.55
N CYS A 51 16.57 16.84 15.53
CA CYS A 51 17.08 16.20 14.33
C CYS A 51 16.25 14.95 14.06
N GLY A 52 15.61 14.88 12.91
CA GLY A 52 14.91 13.70 12.45
C GLY A 52 15.85 12.63 11.91
N PHE A 53 15.27 11.56 11.40
CA PHE A 53 16.00 10.54 10.67
C PHE A 53 16.36 11.04 9.27
N LYS A 54 17.65 11.11 8.95
CA LYS A 54 18.17 11.43 7.62
C LYS A 54 18.76 10.18 6.98
N CYS A 55 18.45 9.95 5.71
CA CYS A 55 19.23 9.02 4.91
C CYS A 55 20.54 9.69 4.47
N GLN A 56 21.63 8.92 4.41
CA GLN A 56 22.93 9.40 3.95
C GLN A 56 22.78 10.15 2.62
N ASP A 57 23.35 11.34 2.54
CA ASP A 57 23.37 12.24 1.37
C ASP A 57 22.01 12.67 0.79
N SER A 58 20.92 12.42 1.52
CA SER A 58 19.57 12.82 1.09
C SER A 58 19.14 14.14 1.75
N SER A 59 18.40 14.96 0.99
CA SER A 59 17.71 16.13 1.54
C SER A 59 16.46 15.77 2.36
N ILE A 60 16.15 14.48 2.51
CA ILE A 60 14.92 14.00 3.15
C ILE A 60 15.19 13.74 4.63
N GLU A 61 14.57 14.53 5.48
CA GLU A 61 14.57 14.36 6.92
C GLU A 61 13.17 13.98 7.42
N ILE A 62 13.05 12.81 8.04
CA ILE A 62 11.79 12.34 8.62
C ILE A 62 11.86 12.55 10.13
N SER A 63 11.16 13.54 10.65
CA SER A 63 11.09 13.81 12.08
C SER A 63 9.97 13.07 12.80
N HIS A 64 8.87 12.78 12.11
CA HIS A 64 7.75 12.05 12.69
C HIS A 64 6.90 11.37 11.61
N LEU A 65 6.19 10.32 11.99
CA LEU A 65 5.15 9.65 11.22
C LEU A 65 3.91 9.55 12.10
N GLN A 66 2.74 9.89 11.56
CA GLN A 66 1.50 9.90 12.31
C GLN A 66 0.42 9.09 11.59
N PHE A 67 -0.28 8.25 12.35
CA PHE A 67 -1.47 7.54 11.89
C PHE A 67 -2.55 7.67 12.97
N ALA A 68 -3.51 8.56 12.73
CA ALA A 68 -4.48 8.96 13.75
C ALA A 68 -3.78 9.37 15.07
N ASP A 69 -4.08 8.70 16.18
CA ASP A 69 -3.54 8.95 17.52
C ASP A 69 -2.20 8.26 17.80
N ASP A 70 -1.74 7.39 16.90
CA ASP A 70 -0.43 6.77 16.99
C ASP A 70 0.62 7.66 16.32
N LEU A 71 1.63 8.06 17.10
CA LEU A 71 2.72 8.94 16.68
C LEU A 71 4.07 8.24 16.84
N LEU A 72 4.86 8.21 15.78
CA LEU A 72 6.27 7.83 15.81
C LEU A 72 7.11 9.09 15.64
N VAL A 73 8.02 9.38 16.57
CA VAL A 73 8.93 10.53 16.50
C VAL A 73 10.36 10.03 16.41
N PHE A 74 11.12 10.58 15.47
CA PHE A 74 12.56 10.36 15.34
C PHE A 74 13.29 11.56 15.92
N CYS A 75 14.25 11.30 16.80
CA CYS A 75 15.04 12.35 17.42
C CYS A 75 16.53 11.97 17.51
N GLY A 76 17.39 12.97 17.58
CA GLY A 76 18.82 12.77 17.79
C GLY A 76 19.13 12.20 19.17
N LYS A 77 20.28 11.52 19.27
CA LYS A 77 20.76 10.82 20.48
C LYS A 77 21.29 11.76 21.57
N SER A 78 20.51 12.79 21.92
CA SER A 78 20.86 13.79 22.91
C SER A 78 19.70 14.06 23.85
N GLU A 79 20.01 14.16 25.14
CA GLU A 79 19.00 14.47 26.16
C GLU A 79 18.29 15.80 25.89
N THR A 80 19.00 16.78 25.33
CA THR A 80 18.43 18.09 24.95
C THR A 80 17.31 17.93 23.92
N GLN A 81 17.51 17.08 22.90
CA GLN A 81 16.50 16.81 21.88
C GLN A 81 15.32 16.03 22.45
N ILE A 82 15.56 15.05 23.33
CA ILE A 82 14.49 14.33 24.03
C ILE A 82 13.63 15.32 24.84
N ARG A 83 14.25 16.23 25.60
CA ARG A 83 13.54 17.26 26.36
C ARG A 83 12.76 18.21 25.44
N ASN A 84 13.32 18.60 24.30
CA ASN A 84 12.64 19.44 23.31
C ASN A 84 11.41 18.73 22.70
N CYS A 85 11.52 17.44 22.38
CA CYS A 85 10.40 16.62 21.91
C CYS A 85 9.24 16.64 22.91
N ILE A 86 9.52 16.46 24.20
CA ILE A 86 8.50 16.56 25.26
C ILE A 86 7.87 17.94 25.31
N ARG A 87 8.70 19.00 25.27
CA ARG A 87 8.19 20.38 25.34
C ARG A 87 7.22 20.66 24.21
N ILE A 88 7.49 20.16 23.01
CA ILE A 88 6.58 20.25 21.87
C ILE A 88 5.28 19.50 22.13
N LEU A 89 5.38 18.23 22.56
CA LEU A 89 4.20 17.40 22.83
C LEU A 89 3.33 17.96 23.97
N ARG A 90 3.94 18.45 25.05
CA ARG A 90 3.24 19.11 26.17
C ARG A 90 2.67 20.46 25.79
N GLY A 91 3.40 21.26 25.01
CA GLY A 91 2.89 22.51 24.46
C GLY A 91 1.65 22.27 23.60
N PHE A 92 1.68 21.25 22.75
CA PHE A 92 0.52 20.83 21.98
C PHE A 92 -0.63 20.33 22.86
N GLU A 93 -0.37 19.54 23.91
CA GLU A 93 -1.39 19.11 24.87
C GLU A 93 -2.09 20.30 25.56
N LEU A 94 -1.33 21.33 25.95
CA LEU A 94 -1.87 22.55 26.56
C LEU A 94 -2.75 23.35 25.59
N VAL A 95 -2.33 23.45 24.32
CA VAL A 95 -3.05 24.22 23.29
C VAL A 95 -4.29 23.48 22.79
N SER A 96 -4.16 22.20 22.44
CA SER A 96 -5.24 21.40 21.87
C SER A 96 -6.22 20.87 22.91
N GLY A 97 -5.78 20.69 24.16
CA GLY A 97 -6.52 19.98 25.19
C GLY A 97 -6.46 18.45 25.08
N LEU A 98 -5.68 17.91 24.15
CA LEU A 98 -5.48 16.48 23.97
C LEU A 98 -4.35 15.98 24.86
N SER A 99 -4.55 14.85 25.56
CA SER A 99 -3.55 14.37 26.51
C SER A 99 -2.62 13.31 25.92
N LEU A 100 -1.38 13.23 26.42
CA LEU A 100 -0.44 12.16 26.04
C LEU A 100 -0.63 10.95 26.94
N ASN A 101 -0.79 9.77 26.35
CA ASN A 101 -0.78 8.51 27.08
C ASN A 101 0.66 8.06 27.37
N LEU A 102 1.29 8.64 28.39
CA LEU A 102 2.67 8.28 28.74
C LEU A 102 2.82 6.81 29.17
N ARG A 103 1.76 6.18 29.67
CA ARG A 103 1.75 4.74 30.02
C ARG A 103 1.86 3.82 28.80
N LYS A 104 1.28 4.24 27.67
CA LYS A 104 1.37 3.54 26.38
C LYS A 104 2.55 3.99 25.54
N SER A 105 3.06 5.20 25.80
CA SER A 105 4.21 5.76 25.09
C SER A 105 5.50 5.04 25.48
N LYS A 106 6.43 4.97 24.52
CA LYS A 106 7.65 4.21 24.63
C LYS A 106 8.84 4.98 24.05
N LEU A 107 10.00 4.85 24.67
CA LEU A 107 11.27 5.32 24.14
C LEU A 107 12.13 4.11 23.78
N ILE A 108 12.67 4.10 22.57
CA ILE A 108 13.54 3.03 22.07
C ILE A 108 14.84 3.68 21.58
N GLY A 109 15.98 3.27 22.14
CA GLY A 109 17.27 3.77 21.69
C GLY A 109 17.83 2.98 20.51
N LEU A 110 18.14 3.65 19.41
CA LEU A 110 18.83 3.05 18.26
C LEU A 110 20.35 3.22 18.37
N ASN A 111 21.09 2.13 18.55
CA ASN A 111 22.55 2.18 18.78
C ASN A 111 22.91 3.16 19.92
N VAL A 112 22.21 3.03 21.05
CA VAL A 112 22.43 3.76 22.30
C VAL A 112 22.44 2.74 23.43
N GLU A 113 23.28 2.97 24.43
CA GLU A 113 23.33 2.13 25.64
C GLU A 113 22.00 2.18 26.41
N GLN A 114 21.52 1.03 26.86
CA GLN A 114 20.21 0.92 27.51
C GLN A 114 20.09 1.79 28.76
N SER A 115 21.16 1.95 29.55
CA SER A 115 21.20 2.79 30.75
C SER A 115 20.83 4.25 30.45
N LYS A 116 21.29 4.80 29.31
CA LYS A 116 20.95 6.15 28.84
C LYS A 116 19.50 6.24 28.40
N VAL A 117 19.00 5.21 27.71
CA VAL A 117 17.60 5.13 27.29
C VAL A 117 16.67 5.08 28.49
N ASP A 118 17.00 4.30 29.52
CA ASP A 118 16.21 4.20 30.76
C ASP A 118 16.18 5.54 31.50
N ARG A 119 17.31 6.26 31.55
CA ARG A 119 17.37 7.62 32.08
C ARG A 119 16.46 8.58 31.32
N TRP A 120 16.53 8.58 29.98
CA TRP A 120 15.70 9.43 29.14
C TRP A 120 14.21 9.07 29.23
N ALA A 121 13.87 7.77 29.29
CA ALA A 121 12.51 7.29 29.49
C ALA A 121 11.94 7.71 30.84
N SER A 122 12.78 7.71 31.89
CA SER A 122 12.41 8.21 33.22
C SER A 122 12.11 9.71 33.19
N LEU A 123 12.90 10.51 32.47
CA LEU A 123 12.62 11.94 32.23
C LEU A 123 11.31 12.16 31.45
N LEU A 124 10.97 11.23 30.56
CA LEU A 124 9.73 11.22 29.78
C LEU A 124 8.51 10.73 30.56
N HIS A 125 8.71 10.10 31.72
CA HIS A 125 7.71 9.28 32.41
C HIS A 125 7.06 8.22 31.48
N CYS A 126 7.82 7.68 30.54
CA CYS A 126 7.38 6.64 29.60
C CYS A 126 8.17 5.35 29.80
N LYS A 127 7.76 4.26 29.14
CA LYS A 127 8.49 2.99 29.20
C LYS A 127 9.71 3.03 28.27
N SER A 128 10.85 2.53 28.73
CA SER A 128 11.94 2.17 27.83
C SER A 128 11.64 0.80 27.21
N GLU A 129 11.89 0.64 25.92
CA GLU A 129 11.73 -0.64 25.21
C GLU A 129 12.89 -0.85 24.23
N LYS A 130 13.16 -2.11 23.88
CA LYS A 130 14.15 -2.48 22.86
C LYS A 130 13.44 -2.97 21.61
N LEU A 131 14.07 -2.81 20.45
CA LEU A 131 13.63 -3.53 19.26
C LEU A 131 13.86 -5.04 19.43
N PRO A 132 12.95 -5.90 18.95
CA PRO A 132 11.74 -5.58 18.20
C PRO A 132 10.55 -5.11 19.06
N SER A 133 9.80 -4.12 18.57
CA SER A 133 8.58 -3.58 19.22
C SER A 133 7.37 -3.69 18.28
N SER A 134 6.15 -3.36 18.72
CA SER A 134 4.94 -3.35 17.88
C SER A 134 4.44 -1.93 17.61
N TYR A 135 4.16 -1.61 16.36
CA TYR A 135 3.55 -0.36 15.90
C TYR A 135 2.52 -0.66 14.81
N LEU A 136 1.30 -0.13 14.94
CA LEU A 136 0.18 -0.41 14.04
C LEU A 136 -0.08 -1.92 13.82
N GLY A 137 0.15 -2.73 14.86
CA GLY A 137 0.01 -4.18 14.82
C GLY A 137 1.11 -4.91 14.04
N LEU A 138 2.22 -4.23 13.71
CA LEU A 138 3.36 -4.78 12.98
C LEU A 138 4.62 -4.75 13.85
N PRO A 139 5.51 -5.74 13.72
CA PRO A 139 6.80 -5.70 14.38
C PRO A 139 7.72 -4.64 13.73
N LEU A 140 8.22 -3.70 14.54
CA LEU A 140 9.32 -2.80 14.23
C LEU A 140 10.65 -3.46 14.58
N GLY A 141 11.65 -3.30 13.70
CA GLY A 141 13.01 -3.80 13.90
C GLY A 141 13.32 -5.10 13.17
N ASN A 142 14.59 -5.50 13.19
CA ASN A 142 15.05 -6.68 12.48
C ASN A 142 14.71 -7.96 13.26
N LEU A 143 13.75 -8.73 12.76
CA LEU A 143 13.47 -10.06 13.28
C LEU A 143 14.42 -11.06 12.64
N LYS A 144 15.26 -11.70 13.46
CA LYS A 144 16.19 -12.75 13.02
C LYS A 144 15.49 -13.88 12.24
N ASN A 145 14.19 -14.09 12.49
CA ASN A 145 13.35 -15.05 11.78
C ASN A 145 12.15 -14.34 11.12
N PHE A 146 12.19 -14.21 9.79
CA PHE A 146 11.12 -13.57 9.02
C PHE A 146 9.79 -14.37 9.04
N ALA A 147 9.84 -15.69 9.26
CA ALA A 147 8.62 -16.49 9.39
C ALA A 147 7.86 -16.18 10.68
N ALA A 148 8.58 -15.80 11.75
CA ALA A 148 7.97 -15.48 13.04
C ALA A 148 7.07 -14.23 13.00
N ILE A 149 7.28 -13.33 12.01
CA ILE A 149 6.39 -12.20 11.73
C ILE A 149 4.95 -12.68 11.51
N TRP A 150 4.77 -13.87 10.96
CA TRP A 150 3.48 -14.41 10.54
C TRP A 150 2.77 -15.21 11.63
N ASP A 151 3.42 -15.51 12.74
CA ASP A 151 2.82 -16.30 13.83
C ASP A 151 1.51 -15.70 14.37
N PRO A 152 1.39 -14.37 14.59
CA PRO A 152 0.11 -13.76 15.00
C PRO A 152 -1.02 -14.01 14.01
N ILE A 153 -0.73 -14.08 12.71
CA ILE A 153 -1.73 -14.38 11.68
C ILE A 153 -2.10 -15.86 11.72
N VAL A 154 -1.11 -16.75 11.83
CA VAL A 154 -1.35 -18.19 11.96
C VAL A 154 -2.21 -18.50 13.19
N GLU A 155 -1.91 -17.89 14.33
CA GLU A 155 -2.69 -18.08 15.56
C GLU A 155 -4.11 -17.51 15.43
N LYS A 156 -4.30 -16.38 14.74
CA LYS A 156 -5.65 -15.88 14.41
C LYS A 156 -6.43 -16.86 13.53
N PHE A 157 -5.80 -17.48 12.54
CA PHE A 157 -6.43 -18.52 11.72
C PHE A 157 -6.88 -19.70 12.60
N LYS A 158 -5.98 -20.24 13.42
CA LYS A 158 -6.29 -21.35 14.34
C LYS A 158 -7.43 -20.99 15.30
N SER A 159 -7.40 -19.81 15.90
CA SER A 159 -8.45 -19.33 16.81
C SER A 159 -9.81 -19.23 16.11
N LYS A 160 -9.87 -18.71 14.88
CA LYS A 160 -11.11 -18.66 14.09
C LYS A 160 -11.62 -20.07 13.75
N PHE A 161 -10.75 -20.97 13.33
CA PHE A 161 -11.13 -22.35 13.04
C PHE A 161 -11.63 -23.10 14.28
N ALA A 162 -10.98 -22.94 15.44
CA ALA A 162 -11.41 -23.55 16.69
C ALA A 162 -12.79 -23.05 17.15
N GLY A 163 -13.09 -21.77 16.91
CA GLY A 163 -14.40 -21.18 17.21
C GLY A 163 -15.53 -21.62 16.27
N TRP A 164 -15.19 -22.16 15.09
CA TRP A 164 -16.19 -22.59 14.11
C TRP A 164 -16.56 -24.05 14.29
N LYS A 165 -17.81 -24.31 14.68
CA LYS A 165 -18.36 -25.66 14.76
C LYS A 165 -18.54 -26.24 13.35
N THR A 166 -17.52 -26.92 12.85
CA THR A 166 -17.48 -27.55 11.51
C THR A 166 -18.66 -28.48 11.24
N LYS A 167 -19.19 -29.17 12.26
CA LYS A 167 -20.37 -30.06 12.17
C LYS A 167 -21.67 -29.32 11.81
N LEU A 168 -21.77 -28.01 12.09
CA LEU A 168 -22.97 -27.21 11.83
C LEU A 168 -22.90 -26.47 10.48
N LEU A 169 -21.78 -26.57 9.77
CA LEU A 169 -21.53 -25.81 8.55
C LEU A 169 -21.55 -26.72 7.33
N SER A 170 -22.40 -26.40 6.36
CA SER A 170 -22.35 -27.01 5.04
C SER A 170 -21.02 -26.68 4.35
N PHE A 171 -20.64 -27.48 3.35
CA PHE A 171 -19.41 -27.26 2.57
C PHE A 171 -19.36 -25.84 1.96
N GLY A 172 -20.48 -25.38 1.40
CA GLY A 172 -20.63 -24.01 0.90
C GLY A 172 -20.51 -22.93 1.98
N GLY A 173 -21.04 -23.20 3.19
CA GLY A 173 -20.88 -22.31 4.35
C GLY A 173 -19.42 -22.16 4.76
N ARG A 174 -18.65 -23.26 4.77
CA ARG A 174 -17.20 -23.23 5.04
C ARG A 174 -16.43 -22.42 4.01
N ILE A 175 -16.69 -22.61 2.72
CA ILE A 175 -16.09 -21.81 1.64
C ILE A 175 -16.40 -20.33 1.84
N THR A 176 -17.66 -20.00 2.17
CA THR A 176 -18.10 -18.61 2.37
C THR A 176 -17.33 -17.95 3.52
N LEU A 177 -17.15 -18.65 4.65
CA LEU A 177 -16.37 -18.17 5.79
C LEU A 177 -14.88 -18.01 5.46
N ILE A 178 -14.30 -18.95 4.70
CA ILE A 178 -12.90 -18.84 4.24
C ILE A 178 -12.73 -17.55 3.43
N LYS A 179 -13.60 -17.32 2.45
CA LYS A 179 -13.51 -16.17 1.55
C LYS A 179 -13.79 -14.83 2.24
N SER A 180 -14.79 -14.76 3.10
CA SER A 180 -15.19 -13.49 3.72
C SER A 180 -14.32 -13.10 4.90
N VAL A 181 -13.89 -14.08 5.71
CA VAL A 181 -13.13 -13.82 6.94
C VAL A 181 -11.65 -14.07 6.72
N LEU A 182 -11.26 -15.30 6.37
CA LEU A 182 -9.85 -15.71 6.42
C LEU A 182 -9.02 -15.07 5.33
N SER A 183 -9.56 -14.93 4.12
CA SER A 183 -8.87 -14.26 3.03
C SER A 183 -8.51 -12.81 3.36
N SER A 184 -9.24 -12.12 4.26
CA SER A 184 -8.93 -10.74 4.64
C SER A 184 -7.82 -10.61 5.69
N LEU A 185 -7.70 -11.60 6.59
CA LEU A 185 -6.79 -11.57 7.74
C LEU A 185 -5.31 -11.36 7.38
N PRO A 186 -4.73 -12.07 6.39
CA PRO A 186 -3.32 -11.94 6.09
C PRO A 186 -3.02 -10.77 5.15
N LEU A 187 -4.03 -10.16 4.50
CA LEU A 187 -3.81 -9.16 3.43
C LEU A 187 -2.96 -7.98 3.88
N TYR A 188 -3.17 -7.50 5.10
CA TYR A 188 -2.37 -6.39 5.65
C TYR A 188 -0.88 -6.76 5.71
N PHE A 189 -0.56 -7.96 6.23
CA PHE A 189 0.81 -8.46 6.30
C PHE A 189 1.38 -8.77 4.92
N ILE A 190 0.60 -9.42 4.04
CA ILE A 190 0.99 -9.71 2.65
C ILE A 190 1.32 -8.43 1.87
N SER A 191 0.60 -7.35 2.14
CA SER A 191 0.84 -6.08 1.46
C SER A 191 2.17 -5.45 1.85
N LEU A 192 2.74 -5.79 3.01
CA LEU A 192 3.95 -5.15 3.53
C LEU A 192 5.17 -6.07 3.50
N PHE A 193 4.95 -7.36 3.73
CA PHE A 193 6.00 -8.36 3.91
C PHE A 193 5.88 -9.47 2.87
N PRO A 194 6.98 -9.85 2.21
CA PRO A 194 7.05 -11.08 1.42
C PRO A 194 6.66 -12.28 2.28
N MET A 195 5.62 -13.01 1.85
CA MET A 195 5.22 -14.24 2.54
C MET A 195 6.22 -15.37 2.24
N PRO A 196 6.80 -16.00 3.26
CA PRO A 196 7.60 -17.20 3.06
C PRO A 196 6.74 -18.38 2.61
N ASN A 197 7.26 -19.21 1.69
CA ASN A 197 6.55 -20.41 1.21
C ASN A 197 6.14 -21.34 2.35
N SER A 198 6.94 -21.45 3.41
CA SER A 198 6.60 -22.25 4.60
C SER A 198 5.33 -21.77 5.32
N VAL A 199 5.11 -20.45 5.36
CA VAL A 199 3.91 -19.84 5.94
C VAL A 199 2.72 -20.02 5.01
N SER A 200 2.90 -19.79 3.71
CA SER A 200 1.88 -20.02 2.67
C SER A 200 1.34 -21.45 2.76
N LEU A 201 2.24 -22.44 2.72
CA LEU A 201 1.88 -23.86 2.86
C LEU A 201 1.19 -24.17 4.20
N LYS A 202 1.61 -23.55 5.30
CA LYS A 202 0.99 -23.75 6.62
C LYS A 202 -0.44 -23.22 6.64
N LEU A 203 -0.69 -22.03 6.08
CA LEU A 203 -2.03 -21.45 5.99
C LEU A 203 -2.94 -22.24 5.04
N SER A 204 -2.44 -22.62 3.86
CA SER A 204 -3.18 -23.45 2.90
C SER A 204 -3.58 -24.79 3.53
N LYS A 205 -2.67 -25.45 4.26
CA LYS A 205 -2.99 -26.68 5.01
C LYS A 205 -4.09 -26.48 6.04
N LEU A 206 -4.07 -25.38 6.81
CA LEU A 206 -5.13 -25.08 7.77
C LEU A 206 -6.49 -24.89 7.09
N ILE A 207 -6.53 -24.18 5.95
CA ILE A 207 -7.76 -23.98 5.16
C ILE A 207 -8.27 -25.30 4.61
N VAL A 208 -7.41 -26.12 4.01
CA VAL A 208 -7.76 -27.41 3.44
C VAL A 208 -8.25 -28.38 4.53
N ASN A 209 -7.61 -28.39 5.69
CA ASN A 209 -8.07 -29.17 6.85
C ASN A 209 -9.43 -28.73 7.36
N PHE A 210 -9.71 -27.42 7.39
CA PHE A 210 -11.03 -26.93 7.76
C PHE A 210 -12.10 -27.25 6.70
N LEU A 211 -11.74 -27.16 5.42
CA LEU A 211 -12.65 -27.39 4.31
C LEU A 211 -13.12 -28.86 4.27
N TRP A 212 -12.18 -29.81 4.34
CA TRP A 212 -12.46 -31.24 4.22
C TRP A 212 -12.66 -31.93 5.58
N GLY A 213 -12.08 -31.40 6.65
CA GLY A 213 -12.01 -32.07 7.95
C GLY A 213 -13.33 -32.15 8.70
N SER A 214 -13.46 -33.19 9.51
CA SER A 214 -14.40 -33.29 10.62
C SER A 214 -13.57 -33.46 11.90
N LEU A 215 -14.10 -33.02 13.05
CA LEU A 215 -13.41 -33.12 14.35
C LEU A 215 -13.00 -34.55 14.73
N GLU A 216 -13.58 -35.57 14.09
CA GLU A 216 -13.49 -36.98 14.52
C GLU A 216 -12.76 -37.92 13.54
N LYS A 217 -12.48 -37.51 12.28
CA LYS A 217 -11.79 -38.37 11.30
C LYS A 217 -10.85 -37.57 10.40
N ARG A 218 -9.68 -38.15 10.09
CA ARG A 218 -8.80 -37.66 9.01
C ARG A 218 -9.57 -37.71 7.69
N SER A 219 -9.83 -36.55 7.10
CA SER A 219 -10.52 -36.42 5.82
C SER A 219 -9.54 -36.51 4.65
N ILE A 220 -9.91 -37.24 3.60
CA ILE A 220 -9.16 -37.25 2.34
C ILE A 220 -9.26 -35.87 1.68
N HIS A 221 -8.13 -35.35 1.18
CA HIS A 221 -8.09 -34.13 0.38
C HIS A 221 -8.28 -34.48 -1.09
N TRP A 222 -9.50 -34.31 -1.59
CA TRP A 222 -9.90 -34.77 -2.92
C TRP A 222 -9.33 -33.94 -4.08
N ILE A 223 -9.03 -32.67 -3.84
CA ILE A 223 -8.64 -31.70 -4.87
C ILE A 223 -7.36 -30.99 -4.44
N LYS A 224 -6.41 -30.83 -5.38
CA LYS A 224 -5.18 -30.06 -5.20
C LYS A 224 -5.49 -28.59 -4.85
N TRP A 225 -4.63 -27.97 -4.03
CA TRP A 225 -4.81 -26.60 -3.56
C TRP A 225 -4.86 -25.59 -4.71
N GLU A 226 -4.00 -25.77 -5.70
CA GLU A 226 -3.90 -24.90 -6.87
C GLU A 226 -5.23 -24.89 -7.64
N THR A 227 -5.86 -26.05 -7.81
CA THR A 227 -7.18 -26.19 -8.44
C THR A 227 -8.28 -25.54 -7.62
N LEU A 228 -8.23 -25.61 -6.28
CA LEU A 228 -9.21 -24.93 -5.42
C LEU A 228 -9.13 -23.40 -5.52
N CYS A 229 -7.94 -22.86 -5.81
CA CYS A 229 -7.72 -21.43 -5.95
C CYS A 229 -8.22 -20.86 -7.28
N LEU A 230 -8.35 -21.71 -8.31
CA LEU A 230 -8.86 -21.30 -9.61
C LEU A 230 -10.27 -20.69 -9.50
N PRO A 231 -10.63 -19.74 -10.38
CA PRO A 231 -11.97 -19.21 -10.45
C PRO A 231 -12.99 -20.32 -10.76
N LYS A 232 -14.27 -20.07 -10.45
CA LYS A 232 -15.33 -21.06 -10.68
C LYS A 232 -15.48 -21.39 -12.17
N GLU A 233 -15.27 -20.38 -13.00
CA GLU A 233 -15.21 -20.43 -14.45
C GLU A 233 -14.15 -21.39 -14.99
N ALA A 234 -13.11 -21.67 -14.19
CA ALA A 234 -12.05 -22.63 -14.51
C ALA A 234 -12.15 -23.91 -13.66
N GLY A 235 -13.33 -24.21 -13.12
CA GLY A 235 -13.59 -25.42 -12.33
C GLY A 235 -13.08 -25.40 -10.88
N GLY A 236 -12.57 -24.26 -10.40
CA GLY A 236 -12.11 -24.11 -9.02
C GLY A 236 -13.15 -23.57 -8.05
N LEU A 237 -12.74 -23.30 -6.81
CA LEU A 237 -13.60 -22.71 -5.78
C LEU A 237 -13.36 -21.22 -5.60
N GLY A 238 -12.37 -20.63 -6.27
CA GLY A 238 -11.95 -19.24 -6.14
C GLY A 238 -11.44 -18.91 -4.74
N LEU A 239 -10.72 -19.85 -4.11
CA LEU A 239 -10.01 -19.58 -2.87
C LEU A 239 -8.79 -18.70 -3.14
N MET A 240 -8.32 -17.99 -2.11
CA MET A 240 -7.17 -17.11 -2.24
C MET A 240 -5.88 -17.93 -2.34
N ASP A 241 -5.23 -17.88 -3.50
CA ASP A 241 -3.84 -18.28 -3.63
C ASP A 241 -2.93 -17.24 -2.96
N PHE A 242 -2.30 -17.62 -1.86
CA PHE A 242 -1.43 -16.73 -1.10
C PHE A 242 -0.19 -16.30 -1.87
N ASP A 243 0.37 -17.15 -2.72
CA ASP A 243 1.62 -16.85 -3.43
C ASP A 243 1.33 -15.83 -4.53
N ASN A 244 0.28 -16.06 -5.33
CA ASN A 244 -0.19 -15.14 -6.35
C ASN A 244 -0.66 -13.81 -5.72
N MET A 245 -1.44 -13.84 -4.63
CA MET A 245 -1.87 -12.63 -3.92
C MET A 245 -0.68 -11.84 -3.37
N SER A 246 0.34 -12.53 -2.87
CA SER A 246 1.56 -11.91 -2.35
C SER A 246 2.38 -11.26 -3.47
N GLU A 247 2.49 -11.88 -4.64
CA GLU A 247 3.12 -11.25 -5.80
C GLU A 247 2.33 -10.06 -6.33
N ALA A 248 1.00 -10.18 -6.39
CA ALA A 248 0.12 -9.11 -6.84
C ALA A 248 0.23 -7.86 -5.96
N LEU A 249 0.23 -8.04 -4.63
CA LEU A 249 0.34 -6.91 -3.69
C LEU A 249 1.73 -6.27 -3.68
N ARG A 250 2.80 -7.04 -3.89
CA ARG A 250 4.15 -6.48 -4.11
C ARG A 250 4.25 -5.72 -5.42
N SER A 251 3.68 -6.28 -6.48
CA SER A 251 3.58 -5.63 -7.80
C SER A 251 2.79 -4.32 -7.72
N LYS A 252 1.80 -4.22 -6.82
CA LYS A 252 1.12 -2.96 -6.53
C LYS A 252 2.08 -1.88 -6.01
N TRP A 253 3.06 -2.22 -5.18
CA TRP A 253 4.07 -1.25 -4.74
C TRP A 253 4.96 -0.79 -5.88
N LEU A 254 5.32 -1.69 -6.81
CA LEU A 254 6.06 -1.31 -8.03
C LEU A 254 5.23 -0.38 -8.92
N TRP A 255 3.94 -0.68 -9.11
CA TRP A 255 3.03 0.21 -9.82
C TRP A 255 2.96 1.61 -9.18
N ARG A 256 2.82 1.66 -7.85
CA ARG A 256 2.82 2.92 -7.10
C ARG A 256 4.16 3.65 -7.18
N TYR A 257 5.27 2.93 -7.24
CA TYR A 257 6.60 3.52 -7.41
C TYR A 257 6.66 4.38 -8.68
N GLY A 258 6.13 3.88 -9.79
CA GLY A 258 6.09 4.62 -11.07
C GLY A 258 5.01 5.69 -11.14
N SER A 259 3.85 5.42 -10.52
CA SER A 259 2.66 6.29 -10.59
C SER A 259 2.64 7.43 -9.58
N GLU A 260 3.33 7.29 -8.44
CA GLU A 260 3.29 8.25 -7.32
C GLU A 260 4.67 8.88 -7.09
N PRO A 261 5.23 9.65 -8.06
CA PRO A 261 6.61 10.11 -7.98
C PRO A 261 6.90 10.99 -6.76
N ASN A 262 5.86 11.67 -6.25
CA ASN A 262 5.96 12.60 -5.13
C ASN A 262 5.69 11.98 -3.76
N ALA A 263 5.31 10.70 -3.69
CA ALA A 263 5.00 10.06 -2.41
C ALA A 263 6.25 9.97 -1.51
N LEU A 264 6.09 10.31 -0.22
CA LEU A 264 7.19 10.34 0.75
C LEU A 264 7.95 9.00 0.81
N TRP A 265 7.22 7.88 0.84
CA TRP A 265 7.81 6.54 0.89
C TRP A 265 8.69 6.26 -0.35
N ARG A 266 8.26 6.71 -1.54
CA ARG A 266 9.02 6.53 -2.79
C ARG A 266 10.29 7.35 -2.75
N LYS A 267 10.19 8.64 -2.41
CA LYS A 267 11.36 9.53 -2.28
C LYS A 267 12.37 8.99 -1.27
N PHE A 268 11.88 8.51 -0.13
CA PHE A 268 12.71 7.92 0.92
C PHE A 268 13.42 6.64 0.46
N VAL A 269 12.71 5.70 -0.16
CA VAL A 269 13.30 4.46 -0.67
C VAL A 269 14.26 4.72 -1.82
N ALA A 270 13.97 5.71 -2.68
CA ALA A 270 14.86 6.10 -3.75
C ALA A 270 16.17 6.67 -3.20
N ALA A 271 16.10 7.54 -2.19
CA ALA A 271 17.28 8.03 -1.49
C ALA A 271 18.06 6.91 -0.77
N LEU A 272 17.35 6.00 -0.09
CA LEU A 272 17.96 4.91 0.69
C LEU A 272 18.75 3.91 -0.16
N TYR A 273 18.36 3.71 -1.41
CA TYR A 273 19.00 2.74 -2.30
C TYR A 273 19.60 3.39 -3.55
N GLU A 274 19.89 4.70 -3.48
CA GLU A 274 20.54 5.47 -4.56
C GLU A 274 19.88 5.24 -5.93
N GLN A 275 18.55 5.28 -5.93
CA GLN A 275 17.74 5.11 -7.13
C GLN A 275 17.57 6.45 -7.83
N ASP A 276 17.54 6.42 -9.17
CA ASP A 276 17.21 7.61 -9.93
C ASP A 276 15.78 8.08 -9.64
N SER A 277 15.65 9.36 -9.29
CA SER A 277 14.37 9.98 -8.94
C SER A 277 13.47 10.22 -10.15
N SER A 278 14.04 10.36 -11.36
CA SER A 278 13.26 10.44 -12.60
C SER A 278 12.66 9.10 -13.01
N SER A 279 13.40 8.01 -12.77
CA SER A 279 13.01 6.68 -13.21
C SER A 279 11.65 6.22 -12.71
N MET A 280 10.89 5.60 -13.60
CA MET A 280 9.55 5.10 -13.32
C MET A 280 9.56 3.72 -12.65
N LEU A 281 10.69 3.01 -12.71
CA LEU A 281 10.89 1.73 -12.04
C LEU A 281 12.20 1.75 -11.26
N PRO A 282 12.33 0.96 -10.18
CA PRO A 282 13.60 0.80 -9.49
C PRO A 282 14.72 0.29 -10.42
N GLU A 283 15.87 0.94 -10.34
CA GLU A 283 17.09 0.60 -11.07
C GLU A 283 18.09 -0.15 -10.18
N ASN A 284 19.13 -0.71 -10.78
CA ASN A 284 20.15 -1.52 -10.07
C ASN A 284 19.52 -2.62 -9.22
N LEU A 285 18.95 -3.65 -9.86
CA LEU A 285 18.23 -4.73 -9.19
C LEU A 285 19.12 -5.67 -8.34
N LYS A 286 20.42 -5.39 -8.22
CA LYS A 286 21.32 -6.13 -7.33
C LYS A 286 20.78 -6.07 -5.90
N THR A 287 20.82 -7.20 -5.21
CA THR A 287 20.17 -7.39 -3.92
C THR A 287 21.10 -7.17 -2.73
N THR A 288 22.40 -7.08 -2.97
CA THR A 288 23.42 -6.80 -1.94
C THR A 288 23.08 -5.50 -1.23
N ASN A 289 23.14 -5.50 0.11
CA ASN A 289 22.84 -4.37 1.00
C ASN A 289 21.38 -3.86 1.02
N LYS A 290 20.44 -4.54 0.36
CA LYS A 290 19.00 -4.15 0.40
C LYS A 290 18.24 -4.87 1.50
N SER A 291 17.28 -4.17 2.12
CA SER A 291 16.38 -4.80 3.09
C SER A 291 15.61 -5.95 2.43
N TRP A 292 15.32 -7.00 3.20
CA TRP A 292 14.58 -8.16 2.70
C TRP A 292 13.18 -7.79 2.17
N VAL A 293 12.55 -6.75 2.74
CA VAL A 293 11.29 -6.18 2.26
C VAL A 293 11.46 -5.59 0.86
N TRP A 294 12.47 -4.72 0.68
CA TRP A 294 12.71 -4.09 -0.62
C TRP A 294 13.11 -5.11 -1.68
N ARG A 295 13.97 -6.09 -1.33
CA ARG A 295 14.30 -7.23 -2.19
C ARG A 295 13.07 -7.98 -2.66
N GLY A 296 12.10 -8.19 -1.77
CA GLY A 296 10.83 -8.81 -2.13
C GLY A 296 10.00 -7.96 -3.10
N ILE A 297 9.92 -6.64 -2.87
CA ILE A 297 9.18 -5.71 -3.73
C ILE A 297 9.76 -5.66 -5.14
N ILE A 298 11.09 -5.63 -5.30
CA ILE A 298 11.74 -5.55 -6.62
C ILE A 298 11.88 -6.90 -7.33
N ARG A 299 11.65 -8.02 -6.64
CA ARG A 299 11.77 -9.38 -7.20
C ARG A 299 10.98 -9.60 -8.49
N PRO A 300 9.75 -9.10 -8.69
CA PRO A 300 9.05 -9.25 -9.96
C PRO A 300 9.83 -8.66 -11.14
N LEU A 301 10.62 -7.59 -10.93
CA LEU A 301 11.44 -6.98 -11.98
C LEU A 301 12.70 -7.77 -12.31
N THR A 302 13.17 -8.65 -11.42
CA THR A 302 14.37 -9.48 -11.68
C THR A 302 14.06 -10.64 -12.63
N ASN A 303 12.79 -11.01 -12.78
CA ASN A 303 12.34 -12.06 -13.69
C ASN A 303 11.51 -11.43 -14.82
N LYS A 304 12.01 -11.48 -16.06
CA LYS A 304 11.28 -10.96 -17.24
C LYS A 304 9.97 -11.71 -17.50
N ASP A 305 9.89 -12.98 -17.09
CA ASP A 305 8.69 -13.81 -17.27
C ASP A 305 7.64 -13.61 -16.16
N SER A 306 7.94 -12.77 -15.16
CA SER A 306 6.96 -12.46 -14.12
C SER A 306 5.70 -11.83 -14.73
N VAL A 307 4.56 -12.02 -14.06
CA VAL A 307 3.28 -11.45 -14.52
C VAL A 307 3.36 -9.93 -14.57
N PHE A 308 4.10 -9.32 -13.63
CA PHE A 308 4.30 -7.88 -13.62
C PHE A 308 5.11 -7.41 -14.84
N SER A 309 6.30 -7.98 -15.06
CA SER A 309 7.22 -7.58 -16.13
C SER A 309 6.61 -7.73 -17.52
N ARG A 310 5.81 -8.78 -17.76
CA ARG A 310 5.13 -9.00 -19.05
C ARG A 310 3.98 -8.03 -19.34
N ASN A 311 3.42 -7.41 -18.30
CA ASN A 311 2.21 -6.59 -18.42
C ASN A 311 2.43 -5.10 -18.14
N ILE A 312 3.57 -4.71 -17.58
CA ILE A 312 3.93 -3.30 -17.39
C ILE A 312 4.39 -2.67 -18.70
N HIS A 313 3.78 -1.54 -19.06
CA HIS A 313 4.12 -0.74 -20.24
C HIS A 313 4.20 0.73 -19.83
N PHE A 314 4.76 1.57 -20.70
CA PHE A 314 4.82 3.02 -20.48
C PHE A 314 3.99 3.75 -21.52
N SER A 315 3.19 4.71 -21.05
CA SER A 315 2.49 5.65 -21.91
C SER A 315 3.32 6.91 -21.99
N VAL A 316 3.78 7.24 -23.20
CA VAL A 316 4.57 8.43 -23.44
C VAL A 316 3.71 9.68 -23.29
N GLY A 317 4.21 10.65 -22.52
CA GLY A 317 3.75 12.02 -22.49
C GLY A 317 4.86 12.92 -23.03
N ASN A 318 5.58 13.57 -22.13
CA ASN A 318 6.69 14.48 -22.45
C ASN A 318 8.04 13.77 -22.67
N GLY A 319 8.13 12.46 -22.46
CA GLY A 319 9.30 11.64 -22.75
C GLY A 319 10.49 11.83 -21.80
N LYS A 320 10.34 12.56 -20.70
CA LYS A 320 11.44 12.91 -19.78
C LYS A 320 11.84 11.79 -18.81
N ARG A 321 11.02 10.75 -18.67
CA ARG A 321 11.21 9.69 -17.66
C ARG A 321 11.36 8.29 -18.26
N ILE A 322 11.05 8.14 -19.54
CA ILE A 322 11.05 6.85 -20.23
C ILE A 322 12.35 6.67 -21.00
N LYS A 323 13.06 5.56 -20.78
CA LYS A 323 14.30 5.21 -21.50
C LYS A 323 13.98 4.73 -22.92
N PHE A 324 14.47 5.47 -23.91
CA PHE A 324 14.11 5.28 -25.32
C PHE A 324 14.33 3.84 -25.83
N TRP A 325 15.50 3.25 -25.57
CA TRP A 325 15.85 1.93 -26.11
C TRP A 325 15.41 0.75 -25.23
N SER A 326 15.34 0.96 -23.91
CA SER A 326 15.27 -0.15 -22.95
C SER A 326 13.87 -0.43 -22.41
N GLU A 327 12.95 0.53 -22.50
CA GLU A 327 11.59 0.40 -21.97
C GLU A 327 10.56 0.21 -23.09
N THR A 328 9.48 -0.51 -22.79
CA THR A 328 8.39 -0.77 -23.74
C THR A 328 7.39 0.39 -23.70
N TRP A 329 7.64 1.41 -24.51
CA TRP A 329 6.77 2.58 -24.66
C TRP A 329 6.04 2.64 -26.01
N ILE A 330 6.45 1.79 -26.95
CA ILE A 330 5.80 1.61 -28.25
C ILE A 330 5.79 0.13 -28.62
N GLY A 331 4.66 -0.36 -29.14
CA GLY A 331 4.46 -1.78 -29.39
C GLY A 331 4.42 -2.62 -28.10
N ASN A 332 4.95 -3.86 -28.18
CA ASN A 332 4.96 -4.83 -27.09
C ASN A 332 6.37 -5.23 -26.61
N THR A 333 7.42 -4.72 -27.26
CA THR A 333 8.81 -5.16 -27.04
C THR A 333 9.72 -3.93 -27.05
N PRO A 334 10.76 -3.87 -26.19
CA PRO A 334 11.70 -2.76 -26.21
C PRO A 334 12.39 -2.58 -27.57
N LEU A 335 12.64 -1.34 -27.97
CA LEU A 335 13.24 -1.02 -29.27
C LEU A 335 14.62 -1.68 -29.48
N LYS A 336 15.41 -1.85 -28.42
CA LYS A 336 16.71 -2.54 -28.52
C LYS A 336 16.61 -4.03 -28.87
N GLU A 337 15.49 -4.67 -28.53
CA GLU A 337 15.24 -6.08 -28.82
C GLU A 337 14.62 -6.23 -30.22
N LEU A 338 13.75 -5.28 -30.61
CA LEU A 338 13.12 -5.27 -31.93
C LEU A 338 14.08 -4.82 -33.06
N PHE A 339 14.93 -3.84 -32.79
CA PHE A 339 15.89 -3.28 -33.76
C PHE A 339 17.33 -3.34 -33.21
N PRO A 340 17.89 -4.55 -32.98
CA PRO A 340 19.21 -4.71 -32.35
C PRO A 340 20.32 -4.06 -33.17
N ARG A 341 20.17 -3.99 -34.51
CA ARG A 341 21.15 -3.34 -35.38
C ARG A 341 21.16 -1.82 -35.22
N MET A 342 20.00 -1.18 -35.15
CA MET A 342 19.90 0.27 -34.91
C MET A 342 20.43 0.62 -33.52
N TYR A 343 20.09 -0.19 -32.51
CA TYR A 343 20.61 -0.03 -31.16
C TYR A 343 22.15 -0.17 -31.09
N ALA A 344 22.73 -1.11 -31.86
CA ALA A 344 24.18 -1.27 -31.92
C ALA A 344 24.87 0.01 -32.45
N LEU A 345 24.26 0.65 -33.45
CA LEU A 345 24.75 1.88 -34.09
C LEU A 345 24.44 3.16 -33.31
N ALA A 346 23.49 3.14 -32.38
CA ALA A 346 23.10 4.32 -31.61
C ALA A 346 24.29 4.90 -30.82
N VAL A 347 24.41 6.23 -30.85
CA VAL A 347 25.38 6.95 -30.01
C VAL A 347 24.90 6.93 -28.56
N ASN A 348 23.68 7.40 -28.33
CA ASN A 348 23.03 7.37 -27.02
C ASN A 348 22.21 6.07 -26.84
N LYS A 349 22.63 5.20 -25.92
CA LYS A 349 22.00 3.90 -25.64
C LYS A 349 21.12 3.88 -24.38
N SER A 350 21.29 4.86 -23.50
CA SER A 350 20.64 4.92 -22.17
C SER A 350 19.74 6.13 -21.96
N GLY A 351 19.69 7.05 -22.92
CA GLY A 351 18.92 8.29 -22.83
C GLY A 351 17.42 8.09 -22.74
N VAL A 352 16.75 9.13 -22.25
CA VAL A 352 15.28 9.21 -22.23
C VAL A 352 14.73 9.70 -23.57
N ILE A 353 13.46 9.44 -23.87
CA ILE A 353 12.83 9.80 -25.16
C ILE A 353 13.03 11.29 -25.49
N ALA A 354 12.92 12.17 -24.51
CA ALA A 354 13.08 13.62 -24.69
C ALA A 354 14.47 14.05 -25.20
N GLU A 355 15.49 13.19 -25.10
CA GLU A 355 16.84 13.46 -25.62
C GLU A 355 16.99 13.11 -27.12
N PHE A 356 16.03 12.39 -27.70
CA PHE A 356 16.08 11.91 -29.08
C PHE A 356 15.26 12.79 -30.04
N GLY A 357 14.98 14.03 -29.67
CA GLY A 357 14.19 14.94 -30.49
C GLY A 357 13.88 16.27 -29.80
N HIS A 358 13.06 17.07 -30.45
CA HIS A 358 12.56 18.34 -29.90
C HIS A 358 11.18 18.66 -30.49
N PHE A 359 10.47 19.58 -29.86
CA PHE A 359 9.21 20.11 -30.41
C PHE A 359 9.50 21.31 -31.31
N GLU A 360 8.95 21.29 -32.52
CA GLU A 360 8.90 22.42 -33.44
C GLU A 360 7.44 22.59 -33.88
N ASP A 361 6.88 23.80 -33.68
CA ASP A 361 5.47 24.11 -33.95
C ASP A 361 4.44 23.12 -33.37
N GLY A 362 4.73 22.57 -32.18
CA GLY A 362 3.87 21.61 -31.49
C GLY A 362 3.96 20.17 -32.02
N ILE A 363 4.83 19.92 -33.00
CA ILE A 363 5.09 18.59 -33.57
C ILE A 363 6.43 18.08 -33.02
N TRP A 364 6.47 16.81 -32.62
CA TRP A 364 7.71 16.17 -32.18
C TRP A 364 8.56 15.76 -33.38
N LEU A 365 9.80 16.25 -33.43
CA LEU A 365 10.78 15.91 -34.46
C LEU A 365 11.88 15.03 -33.87
N TRP A 366 12.00 13.82 -34.40
CA TRP A 366 13.03 12.86 -34.02
C TRP A 366 14.42 13.30 -34.51
N LYS A 367 15.39 13.36 -33.60
CA LYS A 367 16.81 13.59 -33.86
C LYS A 367 17.61 12.43 -33.26
N ILE A 368 17.79 11.36 -34.03
CA ILE A 368 18.49 10.15 -33.60
C ILE A 368 19.85 10.09 -34.29
N GLU A 369 20.91 10.04 -33.49
CA GLU A 369 22.29 10.00 -33.97
C GLU A 369 22.86 8.59 -33.96
N PHE A 370 23.37 8.16 -35.11
CA PHE A 370 24.08 6.91 -35.30
C PHE A 370 25.58 7.16 -35.49
N ARG A 371 26.42 6.25 -35.00
CA ARG A 371 27.89 6.35 -35.05
C ARG A 371 28.47 6.41 -36.46
N ARG A 372 27.71 5.97 -37.46
CA ARG A 372 28.03 6.02 -38.89
C ARG A 372 26.74 6.03 -39.71
N ARG A 373 26.85 6.35 -41.01
CA ARG A 373 25.77 6.16 -41.97
C ARG A 373 25.41 4.66 -42.07
N THR A 374 24.12 4.37 -42.28
CA THR A 374 23.65 3.02 -42.54
C THR A 374 24.11 2.56 -43.92
N PHE A 375 24.44 1.28 -44.04
CA PHE A 375 24.70 0.65 -45.32
C PHE A 375 23.38 0.29 -46.02
N ASP A 376 23.43 -0.01 -47.32
CA ASP A 376 22.23 -0.28 -48.12
C ASP A 376 21.38 -1.42 -47.56
N TRP A 377 22.01 -2.50 -47.08
CA TRP A 377 21.31 -3.62 -46.45
C TRP A 377 20.75 -3.32 -45.04
N GLU A 378 21.06 -2.15 -44.46
CA GLU A 378 20.52 -1.68 -43.18
C GLU A 378 19.35 -0.69 -43.38
N ASN A 379 19.10 -0.22 -44.61
CA ASN A 379 18.11 0.82 -44.88
C ASN A 379 16.68 0.36 -44.64
N GLU A 380 16.32 -0.87 -45.03
CA GLU A 380 14.99 -1.43 -44.79
C GLU A 380 14.66 -1.48 -43.28
N VAL A 381 15.63 -1.96 -42.48
CA VAL A 381 15.50 -2.01 -41.01
C VAL A 381 15.42 -0.60 -40.40
N ARG A 382 16.15 0.36 -40.97
CA ARG A 382 16.13 1.76 -40.55
C ARG A 382 14.77 2.41 -40.84
N GLU A 383 14.21 2.18 -42.02
CA GLU A 383 12.90 2.70 -42.41
C GLU A 383 11.80 2.15 -41.51
N ALA A 384 11.76 0.83 -41.32
CA ALA A 384 10.82 0.20 -40.38
C ALA A 384 10.95 0.73 -38.94
N PHE A 385 12.17 1.06 -38.51
CA PHE A 385 12.41 1.69 -37.21
C PHE A 385 11.82 3.10 -37.13
N PHE A 386 12.08 3.95 -38.14
CA PHE A 386 11.55 5.31 -38.17
C PHE A 386 10.03 5.34 -38.32
N ASP A 387 9.45 4.44 -39.10
CA ASP A 387 8.00 4.30 -39.24
C ASP A 387 7.34 3.94 -37.91
N LEU A 388 7.94 3.00 -37.17
CA LEU A 388 7.42 2.63 -35.85
C LEU A 388 7.46 3.82 -34.89
N ILE A 389 8.62 4.47 -34.69
CA ILE A 389 8.73 5.56 -33.72
C ILE A 389 7.89 6.78 -34.11
N SER A 390 7.66 7.00 -35.41
CA SER A 390 6.82 8.10 -35.90
C SER A 390 5.33 7.86 -35.62
N SER A 391 4.91 6.62 -35.38
CA SER A 391 3.55 6.32 -34.89
C SER A 391 3.33 6.73 -33.42
N GLY A 392 4.42 6.95 -32.67
CA GLY A 392 4.38 7.41 -31.28
C GLY A 392 4.04 8.89 -31.18
N LYS A 393 2.98 9.24 -30.45
CA LYS A 393 2.58 10.62 -30.20
C LYS A 393 3.12 11.11 -28.86
N LEU A 394 3.96 12.15 -28.89
CA LEU A 394 4.42 12.85 -27.70
C LEU A 394 3.53 14.07 -27.42
N CYS A 395 3.39 14.42 -26.14
CA CYS A 395 2.66 15.60 -25.71
C CYS A 395 3.41 16.29 -24.57
N GLN A 396 3.82 17.54 -24.79
CA GLN A 396 4.65 18.31 -23.86
C GLN A 396 3.96 18.54 -22.50
N ASP A 397 2.64 18.70 -22.50
CA ASP A 397 1.84 19.05 -21.31
C ASP A 397 1.49 17.84 -20.43
N ILE A 398 1.68 16.62 -20.94
CA ILE A 398 1.32 15.39 -20.24
C ILE A 398 2.60 14.73 -19.71
N SER A 399 2.62 14.38 -18.43
CA SER A 399 3.73 13.58 -17.87
C SER A 399 3.67 12.14 -18.37
N ASP A 400 4.84 11.53 -18.53
CA ASP A 400 4.97 10.08 -18.72
C ASP A 400 4.28 9.31 -17.59
N ASN A 401 3.62 8.20 -17.95
CA ASN A 401 2.84 7.38 -17.03
C ASN A 401 3.08 5.88 -17.25
N VAL A 402 2.92 5.09 -16.19
CA VAL A 402 2.90 3.62 -16.30
C VAL A 402 1.51 3.16 -16.76
N ARG A 403 1.46 2.08 -17.52
CA ARG A 403 0.23 1.46 -18.03
C ARG A 403 0.26 -0.05 -17.78
N TRP A 404 -0.87 -0.60 -17.39
CA TRP A 404 -1.05 -2.01 -17.08
C TRP A 404 -1.86 -2.71 -18.17
N LYS A 405 -1.22 -3.61 -18.95
CA LYS A 405 -1.83 -4.27 -20.12
C LYS A 405 -2.97 -5.22 -19.76
N ALA A 406 -2.88 -5.90 -18.62
CA ALA A 406 -3.89 -6.87 -18.19
C ALA A 406 -5.19 -6.25 -17.66
N ASN A 407 -5.39 -4.93 -17.81
CA ASN A 407 -6.65 -4.26 -17.52
C ASN A 407 -6.98 -3.25 -18.62
N SER A 408 -8.22 -3.24 -19.09
CA SER A 408 -8.63 -2.43 -20.25
C SER A 408 -8.47 -0.92 -20.02
N ASN A 409 -8.68 -0.46 -18.78
CA ASN A 409 -8.48 0.94 -18.40
C ASN A 409 -7.00 1.33 -18.21
N GLY A 410 -6.06 0.38 -18.38
CA GLY A 410 -4.63 0.62 -18.20
C GLY A 410 -4.17 0.78 -16.75
N ILE A 411 -5.06 0.62 -15.76
CA ILE A 411 -4.74 0.81 -14.34
C ILE A 411 -4.51 -0.55 -13.68
N PHE A 412 -3.41 -0.65 -12.92
CA PHE A 412 -3.12 -1.84 -12.14
C PHE A 412 -4.20 -2.11 -11.09
N SER A 413 -4.70 -3.34 -11.06
CA SER A 413 -5.46 -3.85 -9.93
C SER A 413 -4.96 -5.24 -9.54
N VAL A 414 -5.05 -5.57 -8.25
CA VAL A 414 -4.72 -6.91 -7.74
C VAL A 414 -5.57 -7.97 -8.43
N LYS A 415 -6.86 -7.67 -8.70
CA LYS A 415 -7.76 -8.56 -9.44
C LYS A 415 -7.25 -8.85 -10.85
N SER A 416 -6.94 -7.82 -11.63
CA SER A 416 -6.41 -7.98 -12.99
C SER A 416 -5.08 -8.72 -13.01
N PHE A 417 -4.22 -8.52 -12.01
CA PHE A 417 -2.98 -9.27 -11.87
C PHE A 417 -3.24 -10.76 -11.66
N CYS A 418 -4.09 -11.11 -10.68
CA CYS A 418 -4.39 -12.51 -10.39
C CYS A 418 -5.06 -13.20 -11.59
N SER A 419 -5.91 -12.50 -12.33
CA SER A 419 -6.49 -13.01 -13.58
C SER A 419 -5.42 -13.26 -14.66
N ALA A 420 -4.47 -12.33 -14.84
CA ALA A 420 -3.38 -12.50 -15.80
C ALA A 420 -2.40 -13.62 -15.43
N ALA A 421 -2.21 -13.87 -14.12
CA ALA A 421 -1.36 -14.95 -13.63
C ALA A 421 -1.89 -16.35 -13.98
N ILE A 422 -3.21 -16.50 -14.09
CA ILE A 422 -3.87 -17.76 -14.45
C ILE A 422 -3.73 -18.04 -15.97
N GLY A 423 -3.51 -17.00 -16.78
CA GLY A 423 -3.32 -17.08 -18.23
C GLY A 423 -4.62 -17.21 -19.03
N ASP A 424 -4.50 -17.05 -20.36
CA ASP A 424 -5.61 -17.20 -21.32
C ASP A 424 -5.93 -18.67 -21.67
N MET A 425 -5.15 -19.63 -21.18
CA MET A 425 -5.24 -21.06 -21.54
C MET A 425 -6.26 -21.89 -20.75
N MET A 426 -7.18 -21.26 -20.02
CA MET A 426 -8.21 -22.03 -19.32
C MET A 426 -9.50 -22.08 -20.13
N ILE A 427 -9.92 -23.30 -20.47
CA ILE A 427 -11.25 -23.59 -21.01
C ILE A 427 -12.25 -23.08 -19.97
N ARG A 428 -12.92 -21.97 -20.30
CA ARG A 428 -14.01 -21.44 -19.51
C ARG A 428 -15.26 -22.20 -19.92
N ASP A 429 -15.68 -23.11 -19.07
CA ASP A 429 -16.95 -23.81 -19.25
C ASP A 429 -18.04 -23.03 -18.52
N ASP A 430 -19.24 -22.93 -19.09
CA ASP A 430 -20.40 -22.33 -18.42
C ASP A 430 -21.13 -23.32 -17.48
N PHE A 431 -20.73 -24.58 -17.47
CA PHE A 431 -21.28 -25.64 -16.61
C PHE A 431 -21.28 -25.27 -15.12
N TRP A 432 -20.30 -24.48 -14.65
CA TRP A 432 -20.28 -24.04 -13.25
C TRP A 432 -21.53 -23.24 -12.86
N LYS A 433 -22.21 -22.57 -13.81
CA LYS A 433 -23.46 -21.85 -13.55
C LYS A 433 -24.60 -22.81 -13.18
N LEU A 434 -24.58 -24.04 -13.69
CA LEU A 434 -25.52 -25.11 -13.36
C LEU A 434 -25.21 -25.77 -12.02
N VAL A 435 -23.92 -25.89 -11.67
CA VAL A 435 -23.48 -26.45 -10.38
C VAL A 435 -23.70 -25.46 -9.23
N TRP A 436 -23.49 -24.16 -9.49
CA TRP A 436 -23.55 -23.09 -8.50
C TRP A 436 -24.76 -22.17 -8.72
N VAL A 437 -25.97 -22.74 -8.78
CA VAL A 437 -27.22 -21.97 -8.88
C VAL A 437 -27.41 -21.09 -7.64
N LYS A 438 -27.89 -19.85 -7.83
CA LYS A 438 -28.28 -18.87 -6.78
C LYS A 438 -29.51 -19.30 -5.96
N ALA A 439 -29.79 -20.60 -5.83
CA ALA A 439 -30.82 -21.08 -4.92
C ALA A 439 -30.26 -21.01 -3.50
N ALA A 440 -30.42 -19.84 -2.86
CA ALA A 440 -30.16 -19.70 -1.44
C ALA A 440 -30.93 -20.78 -0.68
N PRO A 441 -30.33 -21.50 0.28
CA PRO A 441 -31.10 -22.34 1.17
C PRO A 441 -32.13 -21.46 1.90
N LEU A 442 -33.40 -21.88 1.87
CA LEU A 442 -34.56 -21.20 2.47
C LEU A 442 -34.41 -20.88 3.97
N MET A 443 -33.38 -21.40 4.64
CA MET A 443 -33.09 -21.17 6.06
C MET A 443 -32.56 -19.76 6.42
N SER A 444 -32.19 -18.92 5.45
CA SER A 444 -31.72 -17.55 5.74
C SER A 444 -32.84 -16.48 5.76
N LYS A 445 -34.06 -16.81 5.33
CA LYS A 445 -35.21 -15.87 5.34
C LYS A 445 -35.95 -15.78 6.69
N ARG A 446 -35.64 -16.62 7.67
CA ARG A 446 -36.30 -16.59 9.00
C ARG A 446 -35.66 -15.68 10.05
N LEU A 447 -34.52 -15.02 9.75
CA LEU A 447 -33.83 -14.13 10.69
C LEU A 447 -33.95 -12.63 10.36
N TYR A 448 -34.61 -12.28 9.25
CA TYR A 448 -35.00 -10.89 8.94
C TYR A 448 -36.52 -10.79 8.90
N GLY A 449 -37.14 -11.01 10.06
CA GLY A 449 -38.50 -10.57 10.32
C GLY A 449 -38.44 -9.17 10.91
N ASN A 450 -39.14 -8.24 10.27
CA ASN A 450 -39.51 -6.90 10.75
C ASN A 450 -38.41 -5.82 10.70
N LEU A 451 -38.29 -5.19 9.54
CA LEU A 451 -38.20 -3.73 9.46
C LEU A 451 -38.90 -3.30 8.15
N HIS A 452 -40.05 -2.66 8.31
CA HIS A 452 -40.82 -2.00 7.25
C HIS A 452 -39.92 -1.05 6.46
N THR A 453 -40.06 -1.08 5.14
CA THR A 453 -39.51 -0.10 4.20
C THR A 453 -40.69 0.50 3.45
N GLU A 454 -40.86 1.82 3.59
CA GLU A 454 -41.66 2.81 2.82
C GLU A 454 -41.68 4.05 3.74
N GLU A 455 -41.34 5.30 3.42
CA GLU A 455 -41.09 6.09 2.20
C GLU A 455 -40.31 7.37 2.61
N PHE A 456 -39.96 8.20 1.60
CA PHE A 456 -39.50 9.60 1.62
C PHE A 456 -38.00 9.93 1.72
N LEU A 457 -37.44 10.40 0.59
CA LEU A 457 -37.11 11.83 0.39
C LEU A 457 -36.45 12.12 -0.99
N PRO A 458 -37.01 13.04 -1.80
CA PRO A 458 -36.28 13.82 -2.80
C PRO A 458 -35.80 15.15 -2.20
N GLY A 459 -34.56 15.59 -2.46
CA GLY A 459 -34.13 16.94 -2.10
C GLY A 459 -32.62 17.14 -1.90
N LEU A 460 -31.86 17.17 -3.00
CA LEU A 460 -30.39 17.31 -2.99
C LEU A 460 -29.95 18.68 -3.55
N ASN A 461 -30.60 19.78 -3.12
CA ASN A 461 -30.29 21.14 -3.60
C ASN A 461 -29.73 22.12 -2.56
N TRP A 462 -29.59 21.75 -1.28
CA TRP A 462 -28.99 22.65 -0.27
C TRP A 462 -27.46 22.56 -0.17
N LEU A 463 -26.84 21.54 -0.76
CA LEU A 463 -25.37 21.33 -0.75
C LEU A 463 -24.60 22.25 -1.71
N LYS A 464 -25.26 22.86 -2.69
CA LYS A 464 -24.64 23.80 -3.63
C LYS A 464 -24.52 25.22 -3.06
N GLU A 465 -25.32 25.58 -2.07
CA GLU A 465 -25.33 26.92 -1.46
C GLU A 465 -24.33 27.05 -0.28
N ALA A 466 -23.93 25.93 0.33
CA ALA A 466 -22.94 25.92 1.41
C ALA A 466 -21.49 26.10 0.92
N VAL A 467 -21.22 25.86 -0.36
CA VAL A 467 -19.86 25.91 -0.94
C VAL A 467 -19.50 27.32 -1.42
N SER A 468 -20.46 28.22 -1.64
CA SER A 468 -20.18 29.59 -2.12
C SER A 468 -19.94 30.64 -1.02
N LYS A 469 -20.03 30.28 0.27
CA LYS A 469 -19.91 31.23 1.39
C LYS A 469 -18.71 31.03 2.33
N ILE A 470 -17.74 30.18 1.97
CA ILE A 470 -16.52 30.01 2.78
C ILE A 470 -15.53 31.13 2.42
N ASN A 471 -15.75 32.31 3.01
CA ASN A 471 -14.74 33.36 3.09
C ASN A 471 -13.95 33.17 4.39
N ILE A 472 -12.63 33.18 4.26
CA ILE A 472 -11.65 32.87 5.31
C ILE A 472 -11.75 33.93 6.42
N LEU A 473 -12.07 33.50 7.65
CA LEU A 473 -11.95 34.27 8.89
C LEU A 473 -11.31 33.40 10.00
N PRO A 474 -10.66 34.02 11.01
CA PRO A 474 -9.42 33.50 11.57
C PRO A 474 -9.63 32.40 12.61
N VAL A 475 -8.68 31.47 12.62
CA VAL A 475 -8.55 30.21 13.40
C VAL A 475 -8.49 30.40 14.94
N ARG A 476 -9.04 31.48 15.51
CA ARG A 476 -9.00 31.75 16.95
C ARG A 476 -10.11 31.05 17.77
N PHE A 477 -11.12 30.45 17.15
CA PHE A 477 -12.26 29.87 17.88
C PHE A 477 -12.34 28.34 17.96
N ALA A 478 -11.55 27.58 17.20
CA ALA A 478 -11.62 26.11 17.20
C ALA A 478 -10.74 25.44 18.28
N VAL A 479 -9.80 26.17 18.90
CA VAL A 479 -8.75 25.58 19.74
C VAL A 479 -9.14 25.51 21.23
N LYS A 480 -10.11 26.32 21.69
CA LYS A 480 -10.35 26.48 23.14
C LYS A 480 -11.17 25.36 23.82
N ASN A 481 -11.82 24.45 23.09
CA ASN A 481 -12.78 23.49 23.67
C ASN A 481 -12.64 22.02 23.20
N LEU A 482 -11.51 21.61 22.64
CA LEU A 482 -11.23 20.21 22.25
C LEU A 482 -10.52 19.40 23.37
N LYS A 483 -11.01 19.48 24.61
CA LYS A 483 -10.47 18.65 25.71
C LYS A 483 -11.05 17.23 25.65
N GLN A 484 -10.49 16.34 24.84
CA GLN A 484 -10.96 14.96 24.73
C GLN A 484 -10.09 13.98 25.54
N PHE A 485 -10.68 12.88 26.00
CA PHE A 485 -9.98 11.62 26.36
C PHE A 485 -9.34 10.93 25.15
N LEU A 486 -8.90 11.70 24.13
CA LEU A 486 -8.02 11.18 23.11
C LEU A 486 -6.62 11.25 23.68
N THR A 487 -6.12 10.09 24.05
CA THR A 487 -4.78 9.95 24.59
C THR A 487 -3.86 9.45 23.49
N PHE A 488 -2.84 10.20 23.12
CA PHE A 488 -1.88 9.77 22.09
C PHE A 488 -0.92 8.74 22.65
N SER A 489 -0.52 7.75 21.85
CA SER A 489 0.65 6.95 22.16
C SER A 489 1.80 7.43 21.28
N ALA A 490 2.94 7.74 21.91
CA ALA A 490 4.13 8.16 21.20
C ALA A 490 5.20 7.06 21.31
N ILE A 491 5.72 6.61 20.19
CA ILE A 491 6.97 5.86 20.14
C ILE A 491 8.06 6.84 19.72
N VAL A 492 9.03 7.08 20.59
CA VAL A 492 10.18 7.93 20.31
C VAL A 492 11.38 7.02 20.01
N LEU A 493 11.97 7.19 18.82
CA LEU A 493 13.11 6.42 18.32
C LEU A 493 14.40 7.26 18.25
#